data_AF-A0A352M203-F1
#
_entry.id   AF-A0A352M203-F1
#
_cell.length_a   1.000
_cell.length_b   1.000
_cell.length_c   1.000
_cell.angle_alpha   90.00
_cell.angle_beta   90.00
_cell.angle_gamma   90.00
#
_symmetry.space_group_name_H-M   'P 1'
#
loop_
_entity.id
_entity.type
_entity.pdbx_description
1 polymer ?
#
loop_
_entity_poly.entity_id
_entity_poly.type
_entity_poly.pdbx_seq_one_letter_code
_entity_poly.pdbx_strand_id
1 'polypeptide(L)'
;MSKIRKLYQSIFLIFSFYVFTADTALGESAVRFFHSLHIFPSLNAAFSGHGSRWMAVTLMLLVLTVFFGRFYCSFLCPVGFLQDILSSLAKRIKIKPSRVTNYPRLRVFMLFFTVFLALFNTGLWGWLDHFSIFGRLTNGFAIPAVNFILSPLEPYLNKTNYFQIEGSSAQAGFDFYYSILFIAALLAASAFRPRWFCNTLCPSGALFALIFKSGFMKIKLSPPCPGCKKCERNCPSGSITDGRVDYATCVTCLECVKICPKDILKISFARTEACDEIFPESKGTAASGTRRAFITNMATVAAGIVSAGYSSKLALAFDNVRKIACVIPPGAGTAYNFFSKCSACHMCISNCPSKVLKPALLENGFVGLSKPRMDFEKSYCGFECNICTGVCPSGALTYLPLAKKQTTAVGKVVLDTSAKTECIPYKNKTDCGSCAEHCPTGAVYMVQQGEVFVPKIRRVFCNGCGACEHVCPVAGAGKPIRVVPFPRHIPVLRLADIQDKIKKAPNVKAPNAPAKGVEDAKPSGGTDGFPF
;
A
#
# COMPACT_ATOMS: atom_id res chain seq x y z
N MET A 1 -17.24 -20.05 21.94
CA MET A 1 -16.43 -19.81 20.72
C MET A 1 -16.90 -18.65 19.82
N SER A 2 -18.15 -18.55 19.32
CA SER A 2 -18.47 -17.45 18.37
C SER A 2 -18.58 -16.04 18.97
N LYS A 3 -18.92 -15.89 20.27
CA LYS A 3 -18.81 -14.60 20.98
C LYS A 3 -17.34 -14.16 21.11
N ILE A 4 -16.45 -15.08 21.48
CA ILE A 4 -15.00 -14.84 21.58
C ILE A 4 -14.40 -14.49 20.22
N ARG A 5 -14.76 -15.23 19.15
CA ARG A 5 -14.33 -14.90 17.78
C ARG A 5 -14.75 -13.50 17.39
N LYS A 6 -16.02 -13.14 17.58
CA LYS A 6 -16.53 -11.80 17.26
C LYS A 6 -15.85 -10.72 18.09
N LEU A 7 -15.61 -10.96 19.38
CA LEU A 7 -14.89 -10.05 20.25
C LEU A 7 -13.47 -9.82 19.73
N TYR A 8 -12.73 -10.89 19.42
CA TYR A 8 -11.38 -10.79 18.85
C TYR A 8 -11.37 -10.06 17.50
N GLN A 9 -12.31 -10.40 16.60
CA GLN A 9 -12.44 -9.72 15.31
C GLN A 9 -12.76 -8.22 15.47
N SER A 10 -13.64 -7.85 16.41
CA SER A 10 -13.95 -6.45 16.72
C SER A 10 -12.72 -5.71 17.25
N ILE A 11 -12.01 -6.30 18.21
CA ILE A 11 -10.76 -5.73 18.76
C ILE A 11 -9.73 -5.55 17.64
N PHE A 12 -9.54 -6.57 16.81
CA PHE A 12 -8.58 -6.51 15.71
C PHE A 12 -8.98 -5.50 14.63
N LEU A 13 -10.27 -5.37 14.30
CA LEU A 13 -10.74 -4.35 13.36
C LEU A 13 -10.53 -2.94 13.90
N ILE A 14 -10.84 -2.71 15.17
CA ILE A 14 -10.60 -1.42 15.83
C ILE A 14 -9.10 -1.10 15.84
N PHE A 15 -8.27 -2.08 16.21
CA PHE A 15 -6.81 -1.95 16.14
C PHE A 15 -6.34 -1.63 14.72
N SER A 16 -6.84 -2.37 13.72
CA SER A 16 -6.51 -2.14 12.30
C SER A 16 -6.89 -0.73 11.87
N PHE A 17 -8.10 -0.28 12.21
CA PHE A 17 -8.56 1.08 11.91
C PHE A 17 -7.67 2.12 12.60
N TYR A 18 -7.34 1.93 13.87
CA TYR A 18 -6.50 2.83 14.64
C TYR A 18 -5.07 2.93 14.08
N VAL A 19 -4.49 1.86 13.54
CA VAL A 19 -3.19 1.87 12.84
C VAL A 19 -3.19 2.81 11.61
N PHE A 20 -4.34 3.01 10.97
CA PHE A 20 -4.45 3.95 9.85
C PHE A 20 -4.79 5.38 10.27
N THR A 21 -5.41 5.60 11.45
CA THR A 21 -5.86 6.92 11.88
C THR A 21 -4.97 7.60 12.92
N ALA A 22 -4.21 6.83 13.72
CA ALA A 22 -3.39 7.37 14.80
C ALA A 22 -2.03 7.83 14.27
N ASP A 23 -1.86 9.13 14.07
CA ASP A 23 -0.68 9.76 13.46
C ASP A 23 0.56 9.80 14.36
N THR A 24 0.76 8.83 15.28
CA THR A 24 1.99 8.53 16.10
C THR A 24 1.73 7.81 17.43
N ALA A 25 0.48 7.77 17.92
CA ALA A 25 0.17 7.33 19.30
C ALA A 25 0.37 5.82 19.55
N LEU A 26 0.25 4.97 18.53
CA LEU A 26 0.35 3.50 18.67
C LEU A 26 1.79 2.97 18.82
N GLY A 27 2.80 3.84 18.71
CA GLY A 27 4.21 3.45 18.64
C GLY A 27 4.56 2.70 17.35
N GLU A 28 5.80 2.84 16.88
CA GLU A 28 6.26 2.21 15.63
C GLU A 28 6.08 0.68 15.64
N SER A 29 6.11 0.06 16.81
CA SER A 29 6.00 -1.39 17.00
C SER A 29 4.65 -1.96 16.58
N ALA A 30 3.54 -1.26 16.88
CA ALA A 30 2.19 -1.74 16.53
C ALA A 30 1.95 -1.67 15.02
N VAL A 31 2.40 -0.59 14.38
CA VAL A 31 2.35 -0.41 12.92
C VAL A 31 3.19 -1.49 12.24
N ARG A 32 4.41 -1.73 12.73
CA ARG A 32 5.30 -2.83 12.30
C ARG A 32 4.69 -4.21 12.45
N PHE A 33 3.99 -4.49 13.55
CA PHE A 33 3.27 -5.75 13.71
C PHE A 33 2.16 -5.90 12.66
N PHE A 34 1.36 -4.86 12.43
CA PHE A 34 0.32 -4.88 11.40
C PHE A 34 0.89 -5.12 9.99
N HIS A 35 2.06 -4.54 9.68
CA HIS A 35 2.78 -4.80 8.42
C HIS A 35 3.12 -6.27 8.19
N SER A 36 3.52 -6.97 9.24
CA SER A 36 3.98 -8.35 9.16
C SER A 36 2.89 -9.33 8.71
N LEU A 37 1.62 -8.92 8.82
CA LEU A 37 0.46 -9.70 8.40
C LEU A 37 0.23 -9.67 6.88
N HIS A 38 0.90 -8.78 6.14
CA HIS A 38 0.72 -8.62 4.69
C HIS A 38 1.51 -9.67 3.90
N ILE A 39 0.87 -10.78 3.55
CA ILE A 39 1.53 -11.94 2.91
C ILE A 39 2.01 -11.64 1.49
N PHE A 40 1.16 -11.14 0.59
CA PHE A 40 1.56 -10.90 -0.81
C PHE A 40 2.65 -9.82 -0.94
N PRO A 41 2.57 -8.66 -0.27
CA PRO A 41 3.67 -7.70 -0.24
C PRO A 41 4.98 -8.28 0.28
N SER A 42 4.92 -9.07 1.35
CA SER A 42 6.12 -9.68 1.96
C SER A 42 6.76 -10.74 1.05
N LEU A 43 5.93 -11.55 0.38
CA LEU A 43 6.38 -12.54 -0.62
C LEU A 43 6.99 -11.84 -1.83
N ASN A 44 6.33 -10.82 -2.39
CA ASN A 44 6.83 -10.08 -3.53
C ASN A 44 8.18 -9.40 -3.23
N ALA A 45 8.32 -8.83 -2.03
CA ALA A 45 9.58 -8.26 -1.57
C ALA A 45 10.70 -9.32 -1.49
N ALA A 46 10.40 -10.51 -0.96
CA ALA A 46 11.35 -11.62 -0.86
C ALA A 46 11.81 -12.11 -2.24
N PHE A 47 10.88 -12.30 -3.19
CA PHE A 47 11.21 -12.70 -4.56
C PHE A 47 12.03 -11.64 -5.31
N SER A 48 11.88 -10.36 -4.95
CA SER A 48 12.62 -9.26 -5.56
C SER A 48 14.05 -9.09 -5.00
N GLY A 49 14.58 -10.07 -4.26
CA GLY A 49 15.95 -10.06 -3.74
C GLY A 49 16.20 -9.11 -2.55
N HIS A 50 15.15 -8.49 -2.00
CA HIS A 50 15.26 -7.72 -0.77
C HIS A 50 14.78 -8.59 0.39
N GLY A 51 15.69 -8.92 1.31
CA GLY A 51 15.33 -9.63 2.53
C GLY A 51 14.23 -8.88 3.28
N SER A 52 12.99 -9.35 3.17
CA SER A 52 11.89 -8.69 3.85
C SER A 52 12.00 -9.08 5.32
N ARG A 53 12.13 -8.08 6.20
CA ARG A 53 12.17 -8.25 7.67
C ARG A 53 10.97 -9.05 8.22
N TRP A 54 9.96 -9.27 7.38
CA TRP A 54 8.65 -9.84 7.71
C TRP A 54 8.41 -11.24 7.14
N MET A 55 9.41 -11.87 6.49
CA MET A 55 9.31 -13.26 6.01
C MET A 55 8.98 -14.25 7.12
N ALA A 56 9.55 -14.07 8.33
CA ALA A 56 9.31 -14.96 9.46
C ALA A 56 7.83 -15.03 9.85
N VAL A 57 7.13 -13.89 9.89
CA VAL A 57 5.70 -13.84 10.21
C VAL A 57 4.87 -14.44 9.07
N THR A 58 5.23 -14.17 7.82
CA THR A 58 4.57 -14.79 6.66
C THR A 58 4.67 -16.31 6.73
N LEU A 59 5.86 -16.87 6.98
CA LEU A 59 6.07 -18.30 7.14
C LEU A 59 5.28 -18.86 8.33
N MET A 60 5.30 -18.17 9.48
CA MET A 60 4.51 -18.55 10.66
C MET A 60 3.02 -18.64 10.33
N LEU A 61 2.45 -17.66 9.60
CA LEU A 61 1.05 -17.69 9.19
C LEU A 61 0.73 -18.85 8.23
N LEU A 62 1.65 -19.20 7.33
CA LEU A 62 1.49 -20.36 6.45
C LEU A 62 1.51 -21.66 7.26
N VAL A 63 2.42 -21.79 8.23
CA VAL A 63 2.49 -22.95 9.14
C VAL A 63 1.21 -23.04 9.98
N LEU A 64 0.76 -21.94 10.59
CA LEU A 64 -0.52 -21.89 11.30
C LEU A 64 -1.70 -22.29 10.41
N THR A 65 -1.63 -22.00 9.11
CA THR A 65 -2.67 -22.41 8.15
C THR A 65 -2.68 -23.93 7.92
N VAL A 66 -1.52 -24.59 7.96
CA VAL A 66 -1.43 -26.05 7.88
C VAL A 66 -2.09 -26.70 9.10
N PHE A 67 -1.89 -26.15 10.29
CA PHE A 67 -2.44 -26.69 11.53
C PHE A 67 -3.90 -26.32 11.74
N PHE A 68 -4.25 -25.03 11.71
CA PHE A 68 -5.57 -24.49 12.08
C PHE A 68 -6.44 -24.13 10.87
N GLY A 69 -6.00 -24.46 9.66
CA GLY A 69 -6.69 -24.14 8.43
C GLY A 69 -6.77 -22.66 8.13
N ARG A 70 -7.83 -22.23 7.45
CA ARG A 70 -8.02 -20.83 7.03
C ARG A 70 -8.38 -19.88 8.19
N PHE A 71 -7.79 -20.08 9.37
CA PHE A 71 -7.96 -19.30 10.58
C PHE A 71 -7.77 -17.81 10.33
N TYR A 72 -6.73 -17.43 9.59
CA TYR A 72 -6.43 -16.05 9.24
C TYR A 72 -7.62 -15.31 8.62
N CYS A 73 -8.31 -15.91 7.64
CA CYS A 73 -9.48 -15.31 7.00
C CYS A 73 -10.66 -15.10 7.96
N SER A 74 -10.68 -15.80 9.10
CA SER A 74 -11.77 -15.76 10.06
C SER A 74 -11.47 -14.98 11.34
N PHE A 75 -10.21 -14.79 11.71
CA PHE A 75 -9.82 -14.08 12.94
C PHE A 75 -9.00 -12.81 12.69
N LEU A 76 -8.08 -12.82 11.72
CA LEU A 76 -7.14 -11.70 11.49
C LEU A 76 -7.50 -10.82 10.29
N CYS A 77 -8.29 -11.30 9.32
CA CYS A 77 -8.56 -10.51 8.12
C CYS A 77 -9.66 -9.44 8.37
N PRO A 78 -9.36 -8.14 8.25
CA PRO A 78 -10.35 -7.08 8.48
C PRO A 78 -11.47 -7.10 7.44
N VAL A 79 -11.15 -7.42 6.17
CA VAL A 79 -12.16 -7.58 5.09
C VAL A 79 -13.07 -8.79 5.34
N GLY A 80 -12.54 -9.85 5.95
CA GLY A 80 -13.35 -11.02 6.34
C GLY A 80 -14.39 -10.66 7.39
N PHE A 81 -13.99 -9.89 8.39
CA PHE A 81 -14.90 -9.41 9.43
C PHE A 81 -15.90 -8.36 8.91
N LEU A 82 -15.47 -7.46 8.01
CA LEU A 82 -16.36 -6.52 7.33
C LEU A 82 -17.52 -7.27 6.64
N GLN A 83 -17.23 -8.36 5.94
CA GLN A 83 -18.28 -9.20 5.33
C GLN A 83 -19.21 -9.85 6.37
N ASP A 84 -18.71 -10.27 7.54
CA ASP A 84 -19.56 -10.82 8.61
C ASP A 84 -20.53 -9.74 9.16
N ILE A 85 -20.07 -8.49 9.29
CA ILE A 85 -20.92 -7.34 9.68
C ILE A 85 -21.98 -7.08 8.61
N LEU A 86 -21.57 -6.93 7.35
CA LEU A 86 -22.48 -6.66 6.23
C LEU A 86 -23.52 -7.77 6.07
N SER A 87 -23.12 -9.03 6.22
CA SER A 87 -24.03 -10.18 6.19
C SER A 87 -25.03 -10.16 7.37
N SER A 88 -24.59 -9.70 8.55
CA SER A 88 -25.47 -9.58 9.71
C SER A 88 -26.47 -8.44 9.55
N LEU A 89 -26.04 -7.33 8.93
CA LEU A 89 -26.92 -6.20 8.57
C LEU A 89 -27.96 -6.63 7.53
N ALA A 90 -27.54 -7.34 6.48
CA ALA A 90 -28.42 -7.89 5.44
C ALA A 90 -29.53 -8.79 6.02
N LYS A 91 -29.21 -9.60 7.04
CA LYS A 91 -30.21 -10.42 7.75
C LYS A 91 -31.22 -9.59 8.54
N ARG A 92 -30.80 -8.44 9.11
CA ARG A 92 -31.72 -7.52 9.81
C ARG A 92 -32.73 -6.89 8.85
N ILE A 93 -32.31 -6.59 7.62
CA ILE A 93 -33.18 -6.11 6.54
C ILE A 93 -33.90 -7.25 5.79
N LYS A 94 -33.96 -8.45 6.38
CA LYS A 94 -34.71 -9.64 5.89
C LYS A 94 -34.32 -10.15 4.49
N ILE A 95 -33.12 -9.82 3.99
CA ILE A 95 -32.61 -10.42 2.75
C ILE A 95 -32.30 -11.90 2.99
N LYS A 96 -32.93 -12.78 2.21
CA LYS A 96 -32.71 -14.23 2.28
C LYS A 96 -31.43 -14.60 1.50
N PRO A 97 -30.46 -15.28 2.12
CA PRO A 97 -29.25 -15.70 1.41
C PRO A 97 -29.59 -16.75 0.35
N SER A 98 -28.98 -16.62 -0.83
CA SER A 98 -29.12 -17.59 -1.92
C SER A 98 -28.34 -18.87 -1.59
N ARG A 99 -28.97 -20.03 -1.81
CA ARG A 99 -28.35 -21.34 -1.62
C ARG A 99 -27.76 -21.82 -2.95
N VAL A 100 -26.47 -22.16 -2.93
CA VAL A 100 -25.72 -22.96 -3.92
C VAL A 100 -25.13 -22.22 -5.14
N THR A 101 -23.78 -22.25 -5.18
CA THR A 101 -22.82 -22.45 -6.30
C THR A 101 -21.50 -21.75 -5.94
N ASN A 102 -20.57 -22.49 -5.35
CA ASN A 102 -19.20 -22.00 -5.19
C ASN A 102 -18.51 -22.03 -6.56
N TYR A 103 -17.74 -20.98 -6.89
CA TYR A 103 -16.93 -20.93 -8.12
C TYR A 103 -15.45 -21.16 -7.79
N PRO A 104 -15.04 -22.40 -7.43
CA PRO A 104 -13.66 -22.67 -7.04
C PRO A 104 -12.66 -22.38 -8.16
N ARG A 105 -13.10 -22.48 -9.43
CA ARG A 105 -12.28 -22.16 -10.61
C ARG A 105 -11.90 -20.68 -10.67
N LEU A 106 -12.85 -19.78 -10.44
CA LEU A 106 -12.61 -18.33 -10.46
C LEU A 106 -11.62 -17.91 -9.37
N ARG A 107 -11.74 -18.50 -8.16
CA ARG A 107 -10.82 -18.20 -7.06
C ARG A 107 -9.38 -18.62 -7.36
N VAL A 108 -9.20 -19.80 -7.94
CA VAL A 108 -7.87 -20.30 -8.36
C VAL A 108 -7.33 -19.47 -9.53
N PHE A 109 -8.18 -19.10 -10.49
CA PHE A 109 -7.82 -18.16 -11.55
C PHE A 109 -7.31 -16.82 -10.99
N MET A 110 -8.00 -16.23 -10.00
CA MET A 110 -7.57 -14.98 -9.37
C MET A 110 -6.23 -15.10 -8.66
N LEU A 111 -5.92 -16.26 -8.05
CA LEU A 111 -4.59 -16.52 -7.50
C LEU A 111 -3.52 -16.54 -8.60
N PHE A 112 -3.72 -17.33 -9.66
CA PHE A 112 -2.77 -17.38 -10.78
C PHE A 112 -2.63 -16.03 -11.46
N PHE A 113 -3.71 -15.28 -11.62
CA PHE A 113 -3.71 -13.92 -12.15
C PHE A 113 -2.92 -12.95 -11.26
N THR A 114 -3.06 -13.05 -9.93
CA THR A 114 -2.26 -12.25 -8.99
C THR A 114 -0.78 -12.59 -9.07
N VAL A 115 -0.44 -13.88 -9.12
CA VAL A 115 0.95 -14.36 -9.27
C VAL A 115 1.52 -13.90 -10.61
N PHE A 116 0.75 -14.00 -11.69
CA PHE A 116 1.11 -13.46 -13.00
C PHE A 116 1.42 -11.96 -12.90
N LEU A 117 0.49 -11.13 -12.41
CA LEU A 117 0.73 -9.68 -12.26
C LEU A 117 1.95 -9.33 -11.39
N ALA A 118 2.25 -10.15 -10.38
CA ALA A 118 3.44 -10.01 -9.54
C ALA A 118 4.73 -10.40 -10.29
N LEU A 119 4.74 -11.50 -11.04
CA LEU A 119 5.88 -11.92 -11.88
C LEU A 119 6.22 -10.89 -12.95
N PHE A 120 5.20 -10.24 -13.53
CA PHE A 120 5.37 -9.15 -14.50
C PHE A 120 5.68 -7.79 -13.84
N ASN A 121 5.88 -7.77 -12.52
CA ASN A 121 6.29 -6.61 -11.74
C ASN A 121 5.46 -5.34 -12.04
N THR A 122 4.16 -5.52 -12.29
CA THR A 122 3.25 -4.44 -12.69
C THR A 122 2.80 -3.58 -11.50
N GLY A 123 2.98 -4.08 -10.28
CA GLY A 123 2.42 -3.47 -9.06
C GLY A 123 0.88 -3.49 -8.98
N LEU A 124 0.19 -4.05 -9.99
CA LEU A 124 -1.28 -4.12 -10.05
C LEU A 124 -1.85 -5.25 -9.18
N TRP A 125 -1.03 -6.22 -8.78
CA TRP A 125 -1.41 -7.28 -7.85
C TRP A 125 -1.92 -6.73 -6.49
N GLY A 126 -1.51 -5.52 -6.09
CA GLY A 126 -2.00 -4.83 -4.90
C GLY A 126 -3.49 -4.45 -4.94
N TRP A 127 -4.13 -4.50 -6.12
CA TRP A 127 -5.58 -4.31 -6.24
C TRP A 127 -6.38 -5.51 -5.72
N LEU A 128 -5.80 -6.71 -5.79
CA LEU A 128 -6.42 -7.96 -5.37
C LEU A 128 -6.05 -8.34 -3.93
N ASP A 129 -5.03 -7.71 -3.37
CA ASP A 129 -4.66 -7.90 -1.98
C ASP A 129 -5.66 -7.24 -1.02
N HIS A 130 -6.29 -8.06 -0.20
CA HIS A 130 -7.27 -7.66 0.80
C HIS A 130 -6.80 -6.62 1.84
N PHE A 131 -5.52 -6.57 2.22
CA PHE A 131 -5.04 -5.52 3.14
C PHE A 131 -4.87 -4.20 2.41
N SER A 132 -4.35 -4.25 1.19
CA SER A 132 -4.25 -3.07 0.34
C SER A 132 -5.63 -2.50 0.00
N ILE A 133 -6.63 -3.36 -0.24
CA ILE A 133 -8.04 -2.97 -0.34
C ILE A 133 -8.50 -2.30 0.96
N PHE A 134 -8.27 -2.93 2.12
CA PHE A 134 -8.68 -2.36 3.41
C PHE A 134 -8.07 -0.97 3.65
N GLY A 135 -6.77 -0.78 3.38
CA GLY A 135 -6.12 0.52 3.51
C GLY A 135 -6.72 1.60 2.60
N ARG A 136 -7.09 1.25 1.37
CA ARG A 136 -7.83 2.15 0.46
C ARG A 136 -9.22 2.48 0.98
N LEU A 137 -9.96 1.51 1.50
CA LEU A 137 -11.27 1.76 2.12
C LEU A 137 -11.16 2.67 3.33
N THR A 138 -10.11 2.49 4.14
CA THR A 138 -9.91 3.33 5.33
C THR A 138 -9.56 4.77 4.96
N ASN A 139 -8.64 4.98 4.02
CA ASN A 139 -8.25 6.34 3.58
C ASN A 139 -9.32 7.00 2.71
N GLY A 140 -9.94 6.24 1.81
CA GLY A 140 -10.93 6.74 0.87
C GLY A 140 -12.31 6.96 1.48
N PHE A 141 -12.72 6.20 2.50
CA PHE A 141 -14.07 6.32 3.07
C PHE A 141 -14.07 6.53 4.58
N ALA A 142 -13.40 5.65 5.35
CA ALA A 142 -13.58 5.64 6.80
C ALA A 142 -13.00 6.87 7.51
N ILE A 143 -11.82 7.34 7.11
CA ILE A 143 -11.20 8.57 7.64
C ILE A 143 -12.05 9.80 7.31
N PRO A 144 -12.43 10.07 6.05
CA PRO A 144 -13.34 11.16 5.73
C PRO A 144 -14.68 11.08 6.47
N ALA A 145 -15.26 9.89 6.61
CA ALA A 145 -16.51 9.69 7.34
C ALA A 145 -16.36 10.02 8.84
N VAL A 146 -15.28 9.59 9.48
CA VAL A 146 -15.00 9.93 10.89
C VAL A 146 -14.76 11.43 11.05
N ASN A 147 -13.97 12.04 10.16
CA ASN A 147 -13.74 13.48 10.16
C ASN A 147 -15.05 14.25 9.99
N PHE A 148 -15.94 13.82 9.09
CA PHE A 148 -17.26 14.41 8.90
C PHE A 148 -18.17 14.28 10.14
N ILE A 149 -18.12 13.15 10.84
CA ILE A 149 -18.91 12.95 12.07
C ILE A 149 -18.36 13.76 13.23
N LEU A 150 -17.03 13.91 13.33
CA LEU A 150 -16.36 14.61 14.42
C LEU A 150 -16.21 16.12 14.17
N SER A 151 -16.46 16.60 12.95
CA SER A 151 -16.33 18.03 12.61
C SER A 151 -17.10 18.98 13.53
N PRO A 152 -18.31 18.65 14.05
CA PRO A 152 -19.01 19.54 14.99
C PRO A 152 -18.30 19.67 16.34
N LEU A 153 -17.39 18.73 16.68
CA LEU A 153 -16.61 18.72 17.92
C LEU A 153 -15.21 19.33 17.75
N GLU A 154 -14.85 19.81 16.55
CA GLU A 154 -13.56 20.46 16.27
C GLU A 154 -13.14 21.52 17.31
N PRO A 155 -14.00 22.44 17.77
CA PRO A 155 -13.61 23.48 18.73
C PRO A 155 -13.11 22.91 20.07
N TYR A 156 -13.58 21.72 20.44
CA TYR A 156 -13.22 21.05 21.69
C TYR A 156 -12.06 20.08 21.53
N LEU A 157 -11.94 19.42 20.36
CA LEU A 157 -10.92 18.41 20.08
C LEU A 157 -9.56 19.02 19.67
N ASN A 158 -9.56 20.18 19.03
CA ASN A 158 -8.34 20.84 18.55
C ASN A 158 -7.38 21.29 19.67
N LYS A 159 -7.84 21.36 20.94
CA LYS A 159 -6.95 21.58 22.09
C LYS A 159 -5.97 20.44 22.36
N THR A 160 -6.20 19.26 21.79
CA THR A 160 -5.39 18.07 22.08
C THR A 160 -4.37 17.72 21.00
N ASN A 161 -4.26 18.48 19.90
CA ASN A 161 -3.34 18.22 18.78
C ASN A 161 -3.43 16.82 18.12
N TYR A 162 -4.35 15.93 18.54
CA TYR A 162 -4.42 14.55 18.04
C TYR A 162 -5.27 14.37 16.77
N PHE A 163 -6.13 15.35 16.42
CA PHE A 163 -7.01 15.30 15.26
C PHE A 163 -6.97 16.62 14.48
N GLN A 164 -6.17 16.68 13.41
CA GLN A 164 -6.28 17.74 12.40
C GLN A 164 -7.43 17.37 11.46
N ILE A 165 -8.65 17.80 11.79
CA ILE A 165 -9.84 17.59 10.96
C ILE A 165 -9.77 18.62 9.82
N GLU A 166 -9.15 18.26 8.70
CA GLU A 166 -9.29 19.07 7.48
C GLU A 166 -10.73 18.91 6.94
N GLY A 167 -11.33 20.05 6.56
CA GLY A 167 -12.69 20.12 6.04
C GLY A 167 -12.99 19.07 4.96
N SER A 168 -14.16 18.45 5.10
CA SER A 168 -14.68 17.26 4.41
C SER A 168 -14.73 17.29 2.87
N SER A 169 -14.38 18.41 2.22
CA SER A 169 -14.50 18.59 0.77
C SER A 169 -13.22 18.27 -0.02
N ALA A 170 -12.06 18.15 0.62
CA ALA A 170 -10.76 18.07 -0.08
C ALA A 170 -10.31 16.65 -0.52
N GLN A 171 -11.08 15.60 -0.23
CA GLN A 171 -10.71 14.20 -0.53
C GLN A 171 -11.73 13.42 -1.38
N ALA A 172 -12.64 14.08 -2.09
CA ALA A 172 -13.50 13.45 -3.11
C ALA A 172 -12.69 13.08 -4.38
N GLY A 173 -11.60 12.34 -4.21
CA GLY A 173 -10.81 11.76 -5.29
C GLY A 173 -11.35 10.39 -5.70
N PHE A 174 -10.71 9.78 -6.70
CA PHE A 174 -11.06 8.44 -7.19
C PHE A 174 -11.18 7.40 -6.07
N ASP A 175 -10.29 7.43 -5.06
CA ASP A 175 -10.31 6.45 -3.97
C ASP A 175 -11.57 6.54 -3.08
N PHE A 176 -12.19 7.72 -2.97
CA PHE A 176 -13.46 7.90 -2.25
C PHE A 176 -14.59 7.17 -2.98
N TYR A 177 -14.77 7.45 -4.28
CA TYR A 177 -15.78 6.81 -5.10
C TYR A 177 -15.55 5.30 -5.25
N TYR A 178 -14.30 4.88 -5.45
CA TYR A 178 -13.90 3.48 -5.45
C TYR A 178 -14.30 2.79 -4.15
N SER A 179 -14.04 3.43 -3.00
CA SER A 179 -14.33 2.85 -1.69
C SER A 179 -15.82 2.67 -1.46
N ILE A 180 -16.64 3.67 -1.81
CA ILE A 180 -18.10 3.58 -1.73
C ILE A 180 -18.62 2.47 -2.64
N LEU A 181 -18.20 2.45 -3.91
CA LEU A 181 -18.63 1.45 -4.88
C LEU A 181 -18.22 0.03 -4.43
N PHE A 182 -17.00 -0.13 -3.92
CA PHE A 182 -16.51 -1.40 -3.43
C PHE A 182 -17.28 -1.87 -2.20
N ILE A 183 -17.57 -0.99 -1.23
CA ILE A 183 -18.38 -1.33 -0.05
C ILE A 183 -19.80 -1.71 -0.46
N ALA A 184 -20.41 -0.97 -1.40
CA ALA A 184 -21.74 -1.28 -1.93
C ALA A 184 -21.78 -2.64 -2.65
N ALA A 185 -20.81 -2.91 -3.51
CA ALA A 185 -20.66 -4.19 -4.19
C ALA A 185 -20.42 -5.34 -3.19
N LEU A 186 -19.58 -5.11 -2.18
CA LEU A 186 -19.31 -6.09 -1.13
C LEU A 186 -20.54 -6.36 -0.27
N LEU A 187 -21.33 -5.33 0.06
CA LEU A 187 -22.60 -5.46 0.77
C LEU A 187 -23.60 -6.27 -0.05
N ALA A 188 -23.81 -5.92 -1.32
CA ALA A 188 -24.71 -6.66 -2.21
C ALA A 188 -24.29 -8.13 -2.29
N ALA A 189 -23.01 -8.41 -2.59
CA ALA A 189 -22.49 -9.77 -2.65
C ALA A 189 -22.61 -10.51 -1.31
N SER A 190 -22.30 -9.86 -0.19
CA SER A 190 -22.36 -10.46 1.15
C SER A 190 -23.80 -10.70 1.63
N ALA A 191 -24.75 -9.88 1.19
CA ALA A 191 -26.17 -10.06 1.48
C ALA A 191 -26.72 -11.35 0.86
N PHE A 192 -26.31 -11.65 -0.38
CA PHE A 192 -26.70 -12.90 -1.05
C PHE A 192 -25.86 -14.10 -0.60
N ARG A 193 -24.56 -13.90 -0.34
CA ARG A 193 -23.57 -14.94 -0.03
C ARG A 193 -22.59 -14.45 1.06
N PRO A 194 -22.75 -14.88 2.32
CA PRO A 194 -21.81 -14.48 3.36
C PRO A 194 -20.37 -14.90 2.99
N ARG A 195 -19.39 -14.02 3.24
CA ARG A 195 -17.97 -14.24 2.90
C ARG A 195 -17.68 -14.51 1.41
N TRP A 196 -18.49 -13.98 0.49
CA TRP A 196 -18.31 -14.15 -0.96
C TRP A 196 -16.91 -13.76 -1.45
N PHE A 197 -16.37 -12.63 -1.01
CA PHE A 197 -15.06 -12.15 -1.46
C PHE A 197 -13.95 -13.15 -1.09
N CYS A 198 -13.96 -13.64 0.15
CA CYS A 198 -12.97 -14.62 0.63
C CYS A 198 -13.06 -15.99 -0.06
N ASN A 199 -14.23 -16.32 -0.62
CA ASN A 199 -14.50 -17.61 -1.26
C ASN A 199 -14.60 -17.55 -2.79
N THR A 200 -14.50 -16.39 -3.40
CA THR A 200 -14.62 -16.27 -4.86
C THR A 200 -13.50 -15.44 -5.48
N LEU A 201 -13.16 -14.29 -4.87
CA LEU A 201 -12.30 -13.28 -5.51
C LEU A 201 -10.91 -13.18 -4.86
N CYS A 202 -10.82 -13.42 -3.55
CA CYS A 202 -9.61 -13.16 -2.77
C CYS A 202 -8.49 -14.17 -3.07
N PRO A 203 -7.33 -13.72 -3.59
CA PRO A 203 -6.20 -14.61 -3.91
C PRO A 203 -5.55 -15.19 -2.65
N SER A 204 -5.49 -14.46 -1.52
CA SER A 204 -4.92 -15.00 -0.26
C SER A 204 -5.80 -16.12 0.28
N GLY A 205 -7.12 -15.96 0.15
CA GLY A 205 -8.08 -17.00 0.47
C GLY A 205 -7.88 -18.27 -0.36
N ALA A 206 -7.51 -18.13 -1.63
CA ALA A 206 -7.18 -19.26 -2.50
C ALA A 206 -5.89 -19.96 -2.05
N LEU A 207 -4.83 -19.19 -1.77
CA LEU A 207 -3.55 -19.70 -1.30
C LEU A 207 -3.73 -20.53 -0.01
N PHE A 208 -4.42 -19.98 0.98
CA PHE A 208 -4.69 -20.69 2.23
C PHE A 208 -5.60 -21.92 2.05
N ALA A 209 -6.53 -21.89 1.10
CA ALA A 209 -7.38 -23.05 0.79
C ALA A 209 -6.58 -24.20 0.17
N LEU A 210 -5.60 -23.90 -0.69
CA LEU A 210 -4.70 -24.89 -1.26
C LEU A 210 -3.85 -25.56 -0.17
N ILE A 211 -3.29 -24.76 0.75
CA ILE A 211 -2.49 -25.26 1.88
C ILE A 211 -3.34 -26.11 2.83
N PHE A 212 -4.53 -25.63 3.21
CA PHE A 212 -5.39 -26.31 4.17
C PHE A 212 -6.05 -27.59 3.61
N LYS A 213 -6.08 -27.79 2.29
CA LYS A 213 -6.57 -29.04 1.71
C LYS A 213 -5.88 -30.25 2.36
N SER A 214 -4.57 -30.14 2.58
CA SER A 214 -3.72 -31.16 3.22
C SER A 214 -3.45 -30.90 4.72
N GLY A 215 -4.14 -29.93 5.34
CA GLY A 215 -3.91 -29.55 6.74
C GLY A 215 -4.43 -30.56 7.77
N PHE A 216 -3.97 -30.43 9.02
CA PHE A 216 -4.21 -31.41 10.09
C PHE A 216 -5.58 -31.29 10.76
N MET A 217 -6.04 -30.06 11.02
CA MET A 217 -7.29 -29.87 11.74
C MET A 217 -8.50 -30.08 10.83
N LYS A 218 -9.24 -31.16 11.06
CA LYS A 218 -10.48 -31.51 10.34
C LYS A 218 -11.65 -31.56 11.32
N ILE A 219 -12.85 -31.31 10.81
CA ILE A 219 -14.10 -31.43 11.55
C ILE A 219 -14.68 -32.82 11.22
N LYS A 220 -14.66 -33.72 12.20
CA LYS A 220 -15.24 -35.07 12.07
C LYS A 220 -16.63 -35.11 12.69
N LEU A 221 -17.48 -35.97 12.13
CA LEU A 221 -18.79 -36.27 12.68
C LEU A 221 -18.66 -37.56 13.49
N SER A 222 -18.96 -37.49 14.79
CA SER A 222 -19.00 -38.68 15.65
C SER A 222 -19.95 -38.41 16.80
N PRO A 223 -21.12 -39.09 16.91
CA PRO A 223 -21.68 -40.18 16.06
C PRO A 223 -22.29 -39.70 14.70
N PRO A 224 -22.88 -40.58 13.85
CA PRO A 224 -23.52 -40.18 12.59
C PRO A 224 -24.61 -39.09 12.76
N CYS A 225 -24.70 -38.16 11.80
CA CYS A 225 -25.61 -37.01 11.90
C CYS A 225 -27.07 -37.41 11.59
N PRO A 226 -28.04 -37.04 12.44
CA PRO A 226 -29.46 -37.29 12.22
C PRO A 226 -30.12 -36.34 11.19
N GLY A 227 -29.35 -35.54 10.43
CA GLY A 227 -29.87 -34.79 9.29
C GLY A 227 -30.65 -33.48 9.61
N CYS A 228 -30.41 -32.80 10.73
CA CYS A 228 -31.18 -31.58 11.09
C CYS A 228 -30.93 -30.33 10.19
N LYS A 229 -29.92 -30.38 9.31
CA LYS A 229 -29.47 -29.31 8.38
C LYS A 229 -29.27 -27.92 9.00
N LYS A 230 -29.09 -27.82 10.33
CA LYS A 230 -28.85 -26.53 11.02
C LYS A 230 -27.47 -25.96 10.72
N CYS A 231 -26.44 -26.82 10.67
CA CYS A 231 -25.07 -26.42 10.35
C CYS A 231 -24.93 -25.96 8.89
N GLU A 232 -25.61 -26.63 7.97
CA GLU A 232 -25.67 -26.27 6.54
C GLU A 232 -26.35 -24.91 6.34
N ARG A 233 -27.55 -24.72 6.92
CA ARG A 233 -28.30 -23.45 6.80
C ARG A 233 -27.59 -22.23 7.39
N ASN A 234 -26.75 -22.43 8.41
CA ASN A 234 -26.06 -21.35 9.10
C ASN A 234 -24.57 -21.25 8.78
N CYS A 235 -24.05 -22.08 7.85
CA CYS A 235 -22.65 -22.01 7.44
C CYS A 235 -22.40 -20.71 6.67
N PRO A 236 -21.55 -19.78 7.17
CA PRO A 236 -21.29 -18.53 6.46
C PRO A 236 -20.67 -18.79 5.09
N SER A 237 -19.76 -19.76 4.98
CA SER A 237 -19.08 -20.08 3.73
C SER A 237 -19.84 -21.03 2.81
N GLY A 238 -21.02 -21.54 3.21
CA GLY A 238 -21.75 -22.53 2.43
C GLY A 238 -20.95 -23.81 2.14
N SER A 239 -20.08 -24.22 3.08
CA SER A 239 -19.11 -25.31 2.89
C SER A 239 -19.61 -26.67 3.38
N ILE A 240 -20.88 -26.78 3.79
CA ILE A 240 -21.44 -28.01 4.34
C ILE A 240 -22.58 -28.46 3.45
N THR A 241 -22.54 -29.71 2.99
CA THR A 241 -23.60 -30.33 2.18
C THR A 241 -23.80 -31.75 2.68
N ASP A 242 -25.03 -32.07 3.10
CA ASP A 242 -25.40 -33.40 3.61
C ASP A 242 -24.41 -34.01 4.62
N GLY A 243 -23.95 -33.18 5.57
CA GLY A 243 -23.03 -33.60 6.64
C GLY A 243 -21.55 -33.67 6.23
N ARG A 244 -21.21 -33.46 4.96
CA ARG A 244 -19.83 -33.37 4.48
C ARG A 244 -19.34 -31.92 4.49
N VAL A 245 -18.10 -31.71 4.91
CA VAL A 245 -17.45 -30.38 4.95
C VAL A 245 -16.47 -30.27 3.78
N ASP A 246 -16.70 -29.32 2.88
CA ASP A 246 -15.75 -28.95 1.84
C ASP A 246 -14.64 -28.05 2.41
N TYR A 247 -13.48 -28.64 2.65
CA TYR A 247 -12.31 -27.94 3.18
C TYR A 247 -11.68 -26.92 2.21
N ALA A 248 -11.99 -26.99 0.90
CA ALA A 248 -11.53 -25.99 -0.05
C ALA A 248 -12.26 -24.65 0.14
N THR A 249 -13.51 -24.66 0.63
CA THR A 249 -14.30 -23.44 0.88
C THR A 249 -14.42 -23.12 2.37
N CYS A 250 -14.20 -24.09 3.25
CA CYS A 250 -14.28 -23.92 4.70
C CYS A 250 -13.26 -22.89 5.20
N VAL A 251 -13.75 -21.83 5.82
CA VAL A 251 -12.95 -20.76 6.45
C VAL A 251 -12.62 -21.03 7.91
N THR A 252 -12.91 -22.24 8.41
CA THR A 252 -12.59 -22.67 9.78
C THR A 252 -13.13 -21.74 10.87
N CYS A 253 -14.34 -21.23 10.68
CA CYS A 253 -14.97 -20.33 11.65
C CYS A 253 -15.54 -21.05 12.88
N LEU A 254 -15.72 -22.37 12.82
CA LEU A 254 -16.27 -23.23 13.88
C LEU A 254 -17.70 -22.90 14.34
N GLU A 255 -18.49 -22.16 13.54
CA GLU A 255 -19.89 -21.90 13.87
C GLU A 255 -20.75 -23.19 13.83
N CYS A 256 -20.40 -24.13 12.95
CA CYS A 256 -21.11 -25.39 12.80
C CYS A 256 -21.00 -26.28 14.05
N VAL A 257 -19.85 -26.28 14.72
CA VAL A 257 -19.62 -26.97 16.00
C VAL A 257 -20.56 -26.40 17.07
N LYS A 258 -20.62 -25.06 17.17
CA LYS A 258 -21.44 -24.38 18.19
C LYS A 258 -22.95 -24.59 18.02
N ILE A 259 -23.45 -24.60 16.78
CA ILE A 259 -24.89 -24.65 16.51
C ILE A 259 -25.45 -26.08 16.51
N CYS A 260 -24.58 -27.09 16.62
CA CYS A 260 -25.00 -28.49 16.63
C CYS A 260 -25.71 -28.80 17.96
N PRO A 261 -27.00 -29.15 17.96
CA PRO A 261 -27.73 -29.41 19.21
C PRO A 261 -27.32 -30.72 19.90
N LYS A 262 -26.58 -31.59 19.21
CA LYS A 262 -26.14 -32.90 19.69
C LYS A 262 -24.62 -33.01 19.84
N ASP A 263 -23.89 -31.89 19.66
CA ASP A 263 -22.42 -31.83 19.75
C ASP A 263 -21.66 -32.92 18.94
N ILE A 264 -22.22 -33.27 17.78
CA ILE A 264 -21.70 -34.33 16.90
C ILE A 264 -20.43 -33.90 16.16
N LEU A 265 -20.30 -32.60 15.88
CA LEU A 265 -19.19 -32.05 15.11
C LEU A 265 -18.01 -31.79 16.06
N LYS A 266 -16.98 -32.62 15.97
CA LYS A 266 -15.77 -32.51 16.81
C LYS A 266 -14.55 -32.15 15.97
N ILE A 267 -13.64 -31.40 16.58
CA ILE A 267 -12.35 -31.05 15.98
C ILE A 267 -11.39 -32.22 16.20
N SER A 268 -10.71 -32.65 15.14
CA SER A 268 -9.70 -33.71 15.18
C SER A 268 -8.42 -33.22 14.49
N PHE A 269 -7.27 -33.55 15.08
CA PHE A 269 -5.94 -33.22 14.55
C PHE A 269 -5.29 -34.40 13.80
N ALA A 270 -6.09 -35.36 13.34
CA ALA A 270 -5.58 -36.49 12.58
C ALA A 270 -5.43 -36.15 11.10
N ARG A 271 -4.26 -36.42 10.52
CA ARG A 271 -4.09 -36.61 9.07
C ARG A 271 -4.93 -37.81 8.69
N THR A 272 -6.18 -37.57 8.33
CA THR A 272 -7.08 -38.66 7.95
C THR A 272 -6.65 -39.02 6.53
N GLU A 273 -6.03 -40.19 6.39
CA GLU A 273 -6.02 -40.91 5.12
C GLU A 273 -7.44 -40.90 4.58
N ALA A 274 -7.56 -40.69 3.27
CA ALA A 274 -8.82 -40.46 2.61
C ALA A 274 -9.88 -41.46 3.09
N CYS A 275 -10.99 -40.97 3.66
CA CYS A 275 -12.22 -41.74 3.63
C CYS A 275 -12.72 -41.75 2.18
N ASP A 276 -12.00 -42.46 1.30
CA ASP A 276 -12.42 -42.80 -0.05
C ASP A 276 -13.18 -44.14 -0.07
N GLU A 277 -13.26 -44.86 1.05
CA GLU A 277 -14.08 -46.06 1.15
C GLU A 277 -15.30 -45.75 2.01
N ILE A 278 -16.42 -45.48 1.33
CA ILE A 278 -17.79 -45.95 1.55
C ILE A 278 -18.64 -44.98 0.70
N PHE A 279 -19.29 -45.53 -0.34
CA PHE A 279 -20.29 -44.96 -1.26
C PHE A 279 -19.82 -44.60 -2.68
N PRO A 280 -20.59 -45.06 -3.69
CA PRO A 280 -20.21 -45.03 -5.09
C PRO A 280 -20.14 -43.60 -5.62
N GLU A 281 -19.22 -43.36 -6.54
CA GLU A 281 -19.14 -42.13 -7.33
C GLU A 281 -20.54 -41.77 -7.84
N SER A 282 -21.06 -40.61 -7.43
CA SER A 282 -22.14 -39.99 -8.18
C SER A 282 -21.57 -39.75 -9.58
N LYS A 283 -22.18 -40.39 -10.59
CA LYS A 283 -21.96 -40.12 -12.02
C LYS A 283 -22.28 -38.65 -12.32
N GLY A 284 -21.39 -37.74 -11.92
CA GLY A 284 -21.25 -36.41 -12.44
C GLY A 284 -20.19 -36.50 -13.51
N THR A 285 -20.62 -36.36 -14.75
CA THR A 285 -19.80 -36.45 -15.97
C THR A 285 -18.39 -35.89 -15.80
N ALA A 286 -17.43 -36.75 -16.15
CA ALA A 286 -16.01 -36.52 -16.08
C ALA A 286 -15.58 -35.22 -16.77
N ALA A 287 -14.99 -34.32 -15.98
CA ALA A 287 -13.98 -33.36 -16.43
C ALA A 287 -12.82 -33.32 -15.43
N SER A 288 -12.37 -34.49 -14.97
CA SER A 288 -11.17 -34.64 -14.13
C SER A 288 -9.89 -34.39 -14.94
N GLY A 289 -9.89 -34.76 -16.23
CA GLY A 289 -8.82 -34.47 -17.19
C GLY A 289 -8.57 -32.98 -17.37
N THR A 290 -9.64 -32.18 -17.52
CA THR A 290 -9.55 -30.72 -17.73
C THR A 290 -9.03 -29.97 -16.51
N ARG A 291 -9.34 -30.42 -15.28
CA ARG A 291 -8.89 -29.75 -14.05
C ARG A 291 -7.41 -30.00 -13.77
N ARG A 292 -6.95 -31.23 -13.95
CA ARG A 292 -5.52 -31.57 -13.80
C ARG A 292 -4.72 -30.91 -14.91
N ALA A 293 -5.19 -31.02 -16.16
CA ALA A 293 -4.61 -30.36 -17.32
C ALA A 293 -4.56 -28.83 -17.17
N PHE A 294 -5.62 -28.17 -16.68
CA PHE A 294 -5.59 -26.72 -16.46
C PHE A 294 -4.56 -26.30 -15.41
N ILE A 295 -4.46 -27.03 -14.29
CA ILE A 295 -3.50 -26.75 -13.23
C ILE A 295 -2.07 -27.05 -13.70
N THR A 296 -1.83 -28.17 -14.38
CA THR A 296 -0.50 -28.48 -14.93
C THR A 296 -0.14 -27.49 -16.01
N ASN A 297 -1.03 -27.16 -16.94
CA ASN A 297 -0.76 -26.20 -18.01
C ASN A 297 -0.47 -24.80 -17.45
N MET A 298 -1.20 -24.33 -16.45
CA MET A 298 -0.91 -23.06 -15.77
C MET A 298 0.40 -23.11 -14.98
N ALA A 299 0.72 -24.24 -14.33
CA ALA A 299 1.99 -24.42 -13.63
C ALA A 299 3.18 -24.48 -14.59
N THR A 300 3.06 -25.15 -15.75
CA THR A 300 4.09 -25.14 -16.80
C THR A 300 4.21 -23.80 -17.49
N VAL A 301 3.12 -23.04 -17.66
CA VAL A 301 3.20 -21.67 -18.18
C VAL A 301 3.88 -20.76 -17.17
N ALA A 302 3.53 -20.84 -15.88
CA ALA A 302 4.19 -20.07 -14.83
C ALA A 302 5.67 -20.46 -14.69
N ALA A 303 6.00 -21.75 -14.69
CA ALA A 303 7.37 -22.24 -14.67
C ALA A 303 8.13 -21.81 -15.92
N GLY A 304 7.53 -21.93 -17.11
CA GLY A 304 8.08 -21.49 -18.38
C GLY A 304 8.39 -19.99 -18.42
N ILE A 305 7.52 -19.15 -17.83
CA ILE A 305 7.74 -17.70 -17.69
C ILE A 305 8.89 -17.40 -16.72
N VAL A 306 9.00 -18.15 -15.62
CA VAL A 306 10.11 -18.02 -14.64
C VAL A 306 11.44 -18.48 -15.25
N SER A 307 11.45 -19.59 -15.99
CA SER A 307 12.66 -20.14 -16.64
C SER A 307 13.07 -19.38 -17.89
N ALA A 308 12.15 -18.71 -18.59
CA ALA A 308 12.46 -17.92 -19.78
C ALA A 308 13.20 -16.61 -19.48
N GLY A 309 13.46 -16.26 -18.22
CA GLY A 309 14.27 -15.08 -17.87
C GLY A 309 13.78 -13.77 -18.51
N TYR A 310 12.48 -13.68 -18.86
CA TYR A 310 11.94 -12.61 -19.69
C TYR A 310 11.53 -11.39 -18.87
N SER A 311 12.42 -10.94 -17.99
CA SER A 311 12.30 -9.67 -17.27
C SER A 311 12.56 -8.44 -18.16
N SER A 312 13.09 -8.64 -19.38
CA SER A 312 13.63 -7.56 -20.22
C SER A 312 12.70 -7.04 -21.33
N LYS A 313 11.71 -7.81 -21.83
CA LYS A 313 10.90 -7.37 -22.99
C LYS A 313 9.51 -6.81 -22.70
N LEU A 314 8.99 -6.91 -21.46
CA LEU A 314 7.89 -6.05 -21.01
C LEU A 314 8.41 -4.71 -20.43
N ALA A 315 9.71 -4.41 -20.61
CA ALA A 315 10.22 -3.05 -20.44
C ALA A 315 9.60 -2.07 -21.46
N LEU A 316 9.11 -2.57 -22.60
CA LEU A 316 8.47 -1.76 -23.66
C LEU A 316 7.05 -1.29 -23.30
N ALA A 317 6.30 -2.00 -22.46
CA ALA A 317 5.03 -1.49 -21.92
C ALA A 317 5.26 -0.41 -20.84
N PHE A 318 6.47 -0.37 -20.27
CA PHE A 318 6.95 0.60 -19.30
C PHE A 318 7.76 1.74 -19.92
N ASP A 319 7.90 1.81 -21.25
CA ASP A 319 8.69 2.86 -21.93
C ASP A 319 8.09 4.27 -21.67
N ASN A 320 6.82 4.33 -21.25
CA ASN A 320 6.15 5.54 -20.76
C ASN A 320 6.52 5.97 -19.33
N VAL A 321 7.31 5.19 -18.56
CA VAL A 321 7.84 5.61 -17.24
C VAL A 321 8.99 6.60 -17.35
N ARG A 322 9.45 6.93 -18.57
CA ARG A 322 10.34 8.09 -18.78
C ARG A 322 9.69 9.42 -18.41
N LYS A 323 8.36 9.54 -18.42
CA LYS A 323 7.63 10.75 -18.05
C LYS A 323 6.86 10.54 -16.75
N ILE A 324 7.57 10.64 -15.64
CA ILE A 324 6.93 10.76 -14.32
C ILE A 324 6.41 12.19 -14.21
N ALA A 325 5.11 12.34 -13.96
CA ALA A 325 4.49 13.65 -13.83
C ALA A 325 4.56 14.18 -12.39
N CYS A 326 4.59 13.31 -11.39
CA CYS A 326 4.56 13.70 -9.98
C CYS A 326 5.75 13.18 -9.17
N VAL A 327 6.17 13.95 -8.16
CA VAL A 327 7.29 13.58 -7.30
C VAL A 327 6.90 12.42 -6.39
N ILE A 328 7.73 11.37 -6.38
CA ILE A 328 7.52 10.16 -5.59
C ILE A 328 8.15 10.28 -4.19
N PRO A 329 7.63 9.57 -3.17
CA PRO A 329 8.05 9.74 -1.78
C PRO A 329 9.51 9.34 -1.55
N PRO A 330 10.19 9.90 -0.52
CA PRO A 330 11.55 9.49 -0.16
C PRO A 330 11.62 7.98 0.12
N GLY A 331 12.77 7.37 -0.20
CA GLY A 331 12.97 5.92 -0.09
C GLY A 331 12.54 5.11 -1.32
N ALA A 332 11.83 5.70 -2.29
CA ALA A 332 11.43 5.03 -3.53
C ALA A 332 12.62 4.54 -4.39
N GLY A 333 13.74 5.29 -4.37
CA GLY A 333 14.93 4.96 -5.15
C GLY A 333 14.73 5.27 -6.63
N THR A 334 14.20 4.33 -7.41
CA THR A 334 13.83 4.56 -8.83
C THR A 334 12.33 4.48 -9.00
N ALA A 335 11.78 5.28 -9.90
CA ALA A 335 10.35 5.25 -10.20
C ALA A 335 9.89 3.87 -10.68
N TYR A 336 10.66 3.20 -11.52
CA TYR A 336 10.39 1.82 -11.95
C TYR A 336 10.24 0.86 -10.77
N ASN A 337 11.20 0.87 -9.84
CA ASN A 337 11.17 -0.01 -8.67
C ASN A 337 9.99 0.31 -7.74
N PHE A 338 9.67 1.60 -7.59
CA PHE A 338 8.55 2.04 -6.78
C PHE A 338 7.20 1.63 -7.36
N PHE A 339 6.95 1.90 -8.65
CA PHE A 339 5.68 1.59 -9.30
C PHE A 339 5.44 0.08 -9.40
N SER A 340 6.50 -0.70 -9.57
CA SER A 340 6.43 -2.16 -9.67
C SER A 340 6.18 -2.85 -8.32
N LYS A 341 6.73 -2.35 -7.21
CA LYS A 341 6.59 -2.95 -5.87
C LYS A 341 5.46 -2.38 -5.03
N CYS A 342 5.06 -1.13 -5.23
CA CYS A 342 4.08 -0.49 -4.36
C CYS A 342 2.70 -1.14 -4.52
N SER A 343 2.08 -1.63 -3.43
CA SER A 343 0.75 -2.26 -3.51
C SER A 343 -0.42 -1.29 -3.39
N ALA A 344 -0.15 0.03 -3.34
CA ALA A 344 -1.15 1.06 -3.04
C ALA A 344 -1.96 0.75 -1.77
N CYS A 345 -1.27 0.32 -0.69
CA CYS A 345 -1.90 0.01 0.60
C CYS A 345 -2.21 1.23 1.46
N HIS A 346 -1.79 2.43 1.02
CA HIS A 346 -2.03 3.73 1.67
C HIS A 346 -1.48 3.92 3.09
N MET A 347 -0.68 2.99 3.62
CA MET A 347 -0.12 3.13 4.97
C MET A 347 0.76 4.37 5.12
N CYS A 348 1.60 4.64 4.11
CA CYS A 348 2.46 5.82 4.09
C CYS A 348 1.68 7.13 3.90
N ILE A 349 0.50 7.09 3.26
CA ILE A 349 -0.37 8.24 3.07
C ILE A 349 -1.03 8.58 4.41
N SER A 350 -1.59 7.58 5.07
CA SER A 350 -2.33 7.77 6.32
C SER A 350 -1.44 8.21 7.48
N ASN A 351 -0.24 7.61 7.59
CA ASN A 351 0.79 7.92 8.59
C ASN A 351 1.72 9.07 8.19
N CYS A 352 1.33 9.91 7.23
CA CYS A 352 2.10 11.10 6.87
C CYS A 352 1.66 12.27 7.77
N PRO A 353 2.49 12.77 8.69
CA PRO A 353 2.07 13.85 9.59
C PRO A 353 1.82 15.16 8.85
N SER A 354 2.62 15.43 7.81
CA SER A 354 2.43 16.63 7.00
C SER A 354 1.32 16.49 5.95
N LYS A 355 0.75 15.29 5.75
CA LYS A 355 -0.26 15.01 4.70
C LYS A 355 0.15 15.44 3.28
N VAL A 356 1.46 15.58 3.01
CA VAL A 356 1.99 15.86 1.67
C VAL A 356 1.77 14.68 0.73
N LEU A 357 1.66 13.47 1.27
CA LEU A 357 1.42 12.27 0.48
C LEU A 357 -0.06 12.12 0.18
N LYS A 358 -0.39 12.00 -1.10
CA LYS A 358 -1.75 11.77 -1.60
C LYS A 358 -1.77 10.65 -2.62
N PRO A 359 -2.91 9.96 -2.79
CA PRO A 359 -3.04 9.00 -3.85
C PRO A 359 -3.03 9.70 -5.22
N ALA A 360 -2.21 9.20 -6.13
CA ALA A 360 -2.23 9.61 -7.52
C ALA A 360 -3.46 9.01 -8.24
N LEU A 361 -4.01 9.76 -9.18
CA LEU A 361 -5.03 9.32 -10.10
C LEU A 361 -4.38 8.68 -11.34
N LEU A 362 -4.19 9.46 -12.42
CA LEU A 362 -3.63 9.01 -13.69
C LEU A 362 -2.43 9.86 -14.09
N GLU A 363 -1.92 10.72 -13.21
CA GLU A 363 -0.79 11.61 -13.50
C GLU A 363 0.46 10.81 -13.88
N ASN A 364 0.68 9.66 -13.23
CA ASN A 364 1.77 8.73 -13.54
C ASN A 364 1.29 7.53 -14.39
N GLY A 365 0.20 7.70 -15.14
CA GLY A 365 -0.46 6.66 -15.92
C GLY A 365 -1.22 5.64 -15.06
N PHE A 366 -1.77 4.60 -15.70
CA PHE A 366 -2.59 3.58 -15.03
C PHE A 366 -1.81 2.80 -13.97
N VAL A 367 -0.51 2.57 -14.19
CA VAL A 367 0.34 1.93 -13.19
C VAL A 367 0.48 2.81 -11.94
N GLY A 368 0.40 4.13 -12.05
CA GLY A 368 0.46 5.05 -10.91
C GLY A 368 -0.81 5.11 -10.04
N LEU A 369 -1.92 4.51 -10.47
CA LEU A 369 -3.23 4.69 -9.84
C LEU A 369 -3.24 4.27 -8.36
N SER A 370 -3.77 5.16 -7.52
CA SER A 370 -3.85 5.06 -6.05
C SER A 370 -2.51 4.90 -5.33
N LYS A 371 -1.37 5.02 -6.02
CA LYS A 371 -0.03 5.00 -5.40
C LYS A 371 0.32 6.41 -4.88
N PRO A 372 1.15 6.52 -3.84
CA PRO A 372 1.44 7.82 -3.23
C PRO A 372 2.25 8.73 -4.16
N ARG A 373 1.80 9.97 -4.29
CA ARG A 373 2.54 11.12 -4.85
C ARG A 373 2.68 12.21 -3.79
N MET A 374 3.70 13.06 -3.93
CA MET A 374 3.81 14.28 -3.14
C MET A 374 3.01 15.42 -3.80
N ASP A 375 2.21 16.11 -3.00
CA ASP A 375 1.39 17.25 -3.40
C ASP A 375 1.86 18.51 -2.65
N PHE A 376 2.69 19.31 -3.33
CA PHE A 376 3.30 20.51 -2.75
C PHE A 376 2.40 21.74 -2.74
N GLU A 377 1.21 21.66 -3.35
CA GLU A 377 0.23 22.73 -3.28
C GLU A 377 -0.37 22.82 -1.88
N LYS A 378 -0.58 21.67 -1.23
CA LYS A 378 -1.27 21.57 0.06
C LYS A 378 -0.35 21.44 1.26
N SER A 379 0.83 20.84 1.11
CA SER A 379 1.81 20.71 2.20
C SER A 379 3.20 20.41 1.66
N TYR A 380 4.16 20.01 2.50
CA TYR A 380 5.53 19.68 2.11
C TYR A 380 6.10 18.50 2.92
N CYS A 381 7.24 17.97 2.49
CA CYS A 381 7.90 16.87 3.19
C CYS A 381 8.71 17.40 4.39
N GLY A 382 8.31 17.08 5.62
CA GLY A 382 9.01 17.54 6.83
C GLY A 382 10.45 17.06 6.91
N PHE A 383 11.39 17.95 7.25
CA PHE A 383 12.84 17.67 7.22
C PHE A 383 13.27 16.58 8.23
N GLU A 384 12.66 16.59 9.42
CA GLU A 384 12.97 15.69 10.55
C GLU A 384 12.03 14.47 10.66
N CYS A 385 11.38 14.06 9.57
CA CYS A 385 10.42 12.93 9.58
C CYS A 385 10.81 11.83 8.59
N ASN A 386 10.88 10.55 8.99
CA ASN A 386 11.14 9.43 8.08
C ASN A 386 10.10 8.28 8.17
N ILE A 387 8.94 8.54 8.78
CA ILE A 387 7.89 7.54 9.09
C ILE A 387 7.47 6.74 7.86
N CYS A 388 7.18 7.42 6.73
CA CYS A 388 6.74 6.77 5.49
C CYS A 388 7.67 5.64 5.01
N THR A 389 8.99 5.77 5.24
CA THR A 389 9.99 4.77 4.86
C THR A 389 10.05 3.58 5.82
N GLY A 390 9.58 3.76 7.06
CA GLY A 390 9.47 2.69 8.07
C GLY A 390 8.20 1.85 7.96
N VAL A 391 7.15 2.39 7.31
CA VAL A 391 5.83 1.77 7.21
C VAL A 391 5.55 1.13 5.84
N CYS A 392 6.56 0.82 5.02
CA CYS A 392 6.32 0.20 3.72
C CYS A 392 6.43 -1.33 3.78
N PRO A 393 5.32 -2.09 3.65
CA PRO A 393 5.37 -3.56 3.73
C PRO A 393 5.95 -4.21 2.47
N SER A 394 5.77 -3.58 1.30
CA SER A 394 6.22 -4.15 0.03
C SER A 394 7.69 -3.84 -0.29
N GLY A 395 8.36 -3.04 0.54
CA GLY A 395 9.71 -2.55 0.25
C GLY A 395 9.81 -1.59 -0.93
N ALA A 396 8.67 -1.06 -1.41
CA ALA A 396 8.66 -0.02 -2.45
C ALA A 396 9.30 1.29 -1.97
N LEU A 397 9.19 1.58 -0.68
CA LEU A 397 10.00 2.59 0.00
C LEU A 397 11.02 1.86 0.87
N THR A 398 12.29 2.05 0.57
CA THR A 398 13.38 1.54 1.40
C THR A 398 13.49 2.40 2.65
N TYR A 399 13.67 1.77 3.81
CA TYR A 399 13.90 2.48 5.07
C TYR A 399 15.10 3.41 4.95
N LEU A 400 14.90 4.70 5.23
CA LEU A 400 15.95 5.71 5.27
C LEU A 400 16.05 6.29 6.69
N PRO A 401 17.19 6.13 7.37
CA PRO A 401 17.49 6.91 8.56
C PRO A 401 17.43 8.41 8.27
N LEU A 402 17.12 9.24 9.27
CA LEU A 402 16.92 10.69 9.11
C LEU A 402 18.08 11.37 8.36
N ALA A 403 19.33 11.12 8.77
CA ALA A 403 20.51 11.70 8.11
C ALA A 403 20.59 11.37 6.61
N LYS A 404 20.23 10.13 6.23
CA LYS A 404 20.23 9.70 4.83
C LYS A 404 19.04 10.28 4.05
N LYS A 405 17.88 10.43 4.70
CA LYS A 405 16.72 11.08 4.10
C LYS A 405 17.03 12.55 3.77
N GLN A 406 17.65 13.28 4.70
CA GLN A 406 18.01 14.68 4.53
C GLN A 406 18.96 14.93 3.35
N THR A 407 19.78 13.93 3.03
CA THR A 407 20.77 13.93 1.94
C THR A 407 20.29 13.17 0.69
N THR A 408 18.99 12.85 0.59
CA THR A 408 18.41 12.21 -0.61
C THR A 408 17.45 13.17 -1.30
N ALA A 409 17.77 13.59 -2.52
CA ALA A 409 16.90 14.41 -3.34
C ALA A 409 15.80 13.56 -4.00
N VAL A 410 14.55 13.94 -3.73
CA VAL A 410 13.35 13.32 -4.32
C VAL A 410 12.92 13.99 -5.62
N GLY A 411 13.31 15.25 -5.82
CA GLY A 411 12.99 16.05 -7.01
C GLY A 411 13.92 17.25 -7.17
N LYS A 412 13.81 17.93 -8.30
CA LYS A 412 14.56 19.13 -8.67
C LYS A 412 13.71 20.37 -8.46
N VAL A 413 14.18 21.31 -7.66
CA VAL A 413 13.53 22.64 -7.62
C VAL A 413 13.94 23.44 -8.84
N VAL A 414 12.95 23.93 -9.57
CA VAL A 414 13.07 24.84 -10.71
C VAL A 414 12.44 26.16 -10.31
N LEU A 415 13.20 27.24 -10.47
CA LEU A 415 12.69 28.60 -10.43
C LEU A 415 12.56 29.05 -11.88
N ASP A 416 11.33 29.21 -12.33
CA ASP A 416 11.02 29.85 -13.60
C ASP A 416 10.89 31.36 -13.33
N THR A 417 11.63 32.14 -14.10
CA THR A 417 11.67 33.61 -14.04
C THR A 417 11.07 34.22 -15.31
N SER A 418 10.42 33.41 -16.15
CA SER A 418 9.76 33.85 -17.38
C SER A 418 8.52 34.69 -17.07
N ALA A 419 8.10 35.54 -18.02
CA ALA A 419 6.92 36.40 -17.89
C ALA A 419 5.59 35.67 -17.58
N LYS A 420 5.53 34.34 -17.77
CA LYS A 420 4.39 33.48 -17.40
C LYS A 420 4.27 33.21 -15.89
N THR A 421 5.32 33.48 -15.12
CA THR A 421 5.38 33.20 -13.68
C THR A 421 5.43 34.49 -12.88
N GLU A 422 4.75 34.51 -11.73
CA GLU A 422 4.50 35.76 -11.00
C GLU A 422 5.49 35.95 -9.84
N CYS A 423 6.76 35.61 -10.03
CA CYS A 423 7.75 35.81 -8.97
C CYS A 423 7.83 37.28 -8.58
N ILE A 424 7.36 37.61 -7.37
CA ILE A 424 7.18 39.00 -6.89
C ILE A 424 8.47 39.82 -7.00
N PRO A 425 9.67 39.32 -6.61
CA PRO A 425 10.91 40.07 -6.76
C PRO A 425 11.29 40.38 -8.21
N TYR A 426 10.99 39.46 -9.15
CA TYR A 426 11.29 39.66 -10.56
C TYR A 426 10.24 40.52 -11.28
N LYS A 427 8.96 40.36 -10.94
CA LYS A 427 7.83 41.03 -11.62
C LYS A 427 7.53 42.41 -11.04
N ASN A 428 7.41 42.51 -9.72
CA ASN A 428 6.97 43.73 -9.03
C ASN A 428 8.13 44.54 -8.45
N LYS A 429 9.37 44.03 -8.53
CA LYS A 429 10.55 44.62 -7.88
C LYS A 429 10.31 44.89 -6.39
N THR A 430 9.65 43.96 -5.71
CA THR A 430 9.38 44.04 -4.27
C THR A 430 10.08 42.87 -3.58
N ASP A 431 10.69 43.11 -2.43
CA ASP A 431 11.37 42.07 -1.68
C ASP A 431 10.40 41.00 -1.19
N CYS A 432 10.67 39.75 -1.57
CA CYS A 432 9.95 38.56 -1.12
C CYS A 432 10.95 37.41 -0.89
N GLY A 433 11.16 37.05 0.38
CA GLY A 433 12.12 36.03 0.81
C GLY A 433 11.50 34.71 1.27
N SER A 434 10.17 34.56 1.19
CA SER A 434 9.42 33.48 1.83
C SER A 434 9.97 32.08 1.54
N CYS A 435 10.36 31.82 0.29
CA CYS A 435 10.94 30.55 -0.14
C CYS A 435 12.32 30.24 0.48
N ALA A 436 13.14 31.27 0.74
CA ALA A 436 14.45 31.13 1.34
C ALA A 436 14.35 30.95 2.86
N GLU A 437 13.47 31.72 3.52
CA GLU A 437 13.24 31.65 4.97
C GLU A 437 12.72 30.28 5.42
N HIS A 438 11.87 29.64 4.62
CA HIS A 438 11.29 28.33 4.92
C HIS A 438 12.14 27.17 4.39
N CYS A 439 13.34 27.42 3.84
CA CYS A 439 14.18 26.37 3.29
C CYS A 439 15.01 25.68 4.40
N PRO A 440 14.66 24.46 4.86
CA PRO A 440 15.39 23.81 5.95
C PRO A 440 16.82 23.41 5.55
N THR A 441 17.07 23.23 4.25
CA THR A 441 18.38 22.86 3.71
C THR A 441 19.30 24.05 3.47
N GLY A 442 18.78 25.28 3.48
CA GLY A 442 19.52 26.47 3.00
C GLY A 442 19.84 26.44 1.49
N ALA A 443 19.16 25.60 0.71
CA ALA A 443 19.39 25.49 -0.73
C ALA A 443 18.84 26.67 -1.52
N VAL A 444 17.77 27.31 -1.03
CA VAL A 444 17.22 28.54 -1.58
C VAL A 444 17.75 29.70 -0.74
N TYR A 445 18.37 30.68 -1.39
CA TYR A 445 19.00 31.82 -0.72
C TYR A 445 18.78 33.10 -1.54
N MET A 446 18.81 34.24 -0.86
CA MET A 446 18.60 35.54 -1.50
C MET A 446 19.92 36.15 -1.96
N VAL A 447 19.92 36.78 -3.12
CA VAL A 447 21.05 37.54 -3.66
C VAL A 447 20.54 38.91 -4.09
N GLN A 448 21.27 39.96 -3.71
CA GLN A 448 20.95 41.32 -4.14
C GLN A 448 21.18 41.47 -5.64
N GLN A 449 20.18 41.95 -6.36
CA GLN A 449 20.25 42.33 -7.78
C GLN A 449 19.61 43.71 -7.95
N GLY A 450 20.44 44.75 -8.05
CA GLY A 450 19.98 46.14 -8.00
C GLY A 450 19.46 46.48 -6.61
N GLU A 451 18.27 47.07 -6.54
CA GLU A 451 17.61 47.48 -5.29
C GLU A 451 16.81 46.36 -4.61
N VAL A 452 16.71 45.17 -5.23
CA VAL A 452 15.87 44.07 -4.73
C VAL A 452 16.66 42.80 -4.47
N PHE A 453 16.19 42.00 -3.52
CA PHE A 453 16.71 40.66 -3.25
C PHE A 453 15.93 39.63 -4.07
N VAL A 454 16.64 38.86 -4.90
CA VAL A 454 16.06 37.78 -5.69
C VAL A 454 16.48 36.41 -5.19
N PRO A 455 15.59 35.39 -5.25
CA PRO A 455 15.94 34.04 -4.83
C PRO A 455 16.81 33.33 -5.88
N LYS A 456 17.86 32.66 -5.42
CA LYS A 456 18.69 31.72 -6.21
C LYS A 456 18.72 30.36 -5.51
N ILE A 457 19.00 29.30 -6.30
CA ILE A 457 18.95 27.91 -5.83
C ILE A 457 20.30 27.22 -6.01
N ARG A 458 20.91 26.76 -4.92
CA ARG A 458 22.05 25.84 -4.90
C ARG A 458 21.56 24.41 -4.86
N ARG A 459 21.49 23.77 -6.04
CA ARG A 459 20.93 22.41 -6.21
C ARG A 459 21.67 21.34 -5.41
N VAL A 460 22.96 21.54 -5.14
CA VAL A 460 23.80 20.58 -4.39
C VAL A 460 23.31 20.34 -2.96
N PHE A 461 22.55 21.28 -2.38
CA PHE A 461 21.96 21.15 -1.04
C PHE A 461 20.47 20.83 -1.05
N CYS A 462 19.84 20.82 -2.23
CA CYS A 462 18.39 20.74 -2.34
C CYS A 462 17.91 19.29 -2.33
N ASN A 463 17.19 18.90 -1.28
CA ASN A 463 16.59 17.56 -1.20
C ASN A 463 15.20 17.46 -1.86
N GLY A 464 14.65 18.54 -2.42
CA GLY A 464 13.34 18.54 -3.08
C GLY A 464 12.15 18.37 -2.12
N CYS A 465 12.26 18.79 -0.86
CA CYS A 465 11.18 18.66 0.13
C CYS A 465 9.90 19.45 -0.17
N GLY A 466 9.96 20.46 -1.05
CA GLY A 466 8.81 21.25 -1.50
C GLY A 466 8.35 22.36 -0.55
N ALA A 467 9.06 22.62 0.56
CA ALA A 467 8.71 23.70 1.48
C ALA A 467 8.62 25.07 0.77
N CYS A 468 9.54 25.33 -0.15
CA CYS A 468 9.58 26.57 -0.93
C CYS A 468 8.42 26.71 -1.93
N GLU A 469 7.89 25.61 -2.47
CA GLU A 469 6.73 25.62 -3.37
C GLU A 469 5.44 25.81 -2.58
N HIS A 470 5.32 25.17 -1.42
CA HIS A 470 4.14 25.27 -0.57
C HIS A 470 3.93 26.68 -0.02
N VAL A 471 4.99 27.29 0.52
CA VAL A 471 4.91 28.63 1.15
C VAL A 471 4.79 29.79 0.14
N CYS A 472 5.00 29.52 -1.15
CA CYS A 472 4.96 30.57 -2.16
C CYS A 472 3.57 31.23 -2.18
N PRO A 473 3.48 32.58 -2.04
CA PRO A 473 2.19 33.28 -1.97
C PRO A 473 1.44 33.28 -3.31
N VAL A 474 2.14 33.01 -4.42
CA VAL A 474 1.53 32.86 -5.74
C VAL A 474 0.81 31.51 -5.79
N ALA A 475 -0.45 31.48 -6.19
CA ALA A 475 -1.26 30.26 -6.23
C ALA A 475 -1.24 29.55 -7.61
N GLY A 476 -1.50 28.24 -7.61
CA GLY A 476 -1.79 27.45 -8.80
C GLY A 476 -0.69 27.46 -9.88
N ALA A 477 -1.14 27.51 -11.14
CA ALA A 477 -0.27 27.40 -12.32
C ALA A 477 0.65 28.62 -12.54
N GLY A 478 0.54 29.69 -11.75
CA GLY A 478 1.44 30.84 -11.77
C GLY A 478 2.69 30.70 -10.90
N LYS A 479 2.78 29.64 -10.05
CA LYS A 479 3.88 29.45 -9.11
C LYS A 479 5.24 29.45 -9.82
N PRO A 480 6.16 30.39 -9.47
CA PRO A 480 7.47 30.51 -10.09
C PRO A 480 8.45 29.43 -9.61
N ILE A 481 8.29 28.94 -8.38
CA ILE A 481 9.15 27.92 -7.79
C ILE A 481 8.39 26.60 -7.67
N ARG A 482 8.92 25.53 -8.28
CA ARG A 482 8.28 24.21 -8.32
C ARG A 482 9.27 23.09 -8.18
N VAL A 483 8.81 21.97 -7.62
CA VAL A 483 9.55 20.72 -7.56
C VAL A 483 9.15 19.84 -8.74
N VAL A 484 10.11 19.52 -9.59
CA VAL A 484 9.98 18.62 -10.74
C VAL A 484 10.49 17.22 -10.34
N PRO A 485 9.81 16.13 -10.72
CA PRO A 485 10.21 14.77 -10.34
C PRO A 485 11.53 14.33 -10.97
N PHE A 486 12.23 13.42 -10.28
CA PHE A 486 13.33 12.64 -10.84
C PHE A 486 12.91 11.19 -11.16
N PRO A 487 13.43 10.58 -12.24
CA PRO A 487 13.32 9.14 -12.46
C PRO A 487 14.02 8.29 -11.39
N ARG A 488 15.08 8.84 -10.81
CA ARG A 488 15.88 8.21 -9.76
C ARG A 488 16.28 9.26 -8.74
N HIS A 489 16.14 8.93 -7.46
CA HIS A 489 16.62 9.77 -6.37
C HIS A 489 18.14 9.87 -6.38
N ILE A 490 18.64 11.07 -6.08
CA ILE A 490 20.05 11.43 -6.19
C ILE A 490 20.56 11.85 -4.79
N PRO A 491 21.77 11.47 -4.37
CA PRO A 491 22.36 12.01 -3.16
C PRO A 491 22.67 13.51 -3.29
N VAL A 492 22.49 14.26 -2.19
CA VAL A 492 22.82 15.68 -2.08
C VAL A 492 23.62 15.93 -0.80
N LEU A 493 24.32 17.06 -0.75
CA LEU A 493 25.15 17.44 0.39
C LEU A 493 24.31 18.16 1.44
N ARG A 494 24.74 18.08 2.70
CA ARG A 494 24.19 18.88 3.80
C ARG A 494 25.12 20.06 4.07
N LEU A 495 24.56 21.26 4.16
CA LEU A 495 25.35 22.49 4.35
C LEU A 495 26.16 22.46 5.66
N ALA A 496 25.56 21.96 6.75
CA ALA A 496 26.21 21.79 8.05
C ALA A 496 27.48 20.94 7.95
N ASP A 497 27.42 19.80 7.25
CA ASP A 497 28.56 18.89 7.10
C ASP A 497 29.73 19.56 6.37
N ILE A 498 29.45 20.49 5.44
CA ILE A 498 30.50 21.25 4.74
C ILE A 498 31.06 22.36 5.63
N GLN A 499 30.21 23.10 6.34
CA GLN A 499 30.66 24.16 7.26
C GLN A 499 31.58 23.60 8.35
N ASP A 500 31.26 22.42 8.89
CA ASP A 500 32.12 21.73 9.85
C ASP A 500 33.44 21.26 9.23
N LYS A 501 33.42 20.77 7.98
CA LYS A 501 34.65 20.41 7.24
C LYS A 501 35.53 21.62 6.95
N ILE A 502 34.94 22.78 6.61
CA ILE A 502 35.68 24.03 6.39
C ILE A 502 36.31 24.50 7.72
N LYS A 503 35.55 24.47 8.83
CA LYS A 503 36.08 24.83 10.16
C LYS A 503 37.20 23.91 10.63
N LYS A 504 37.17 22.62 10.24
CA LYS A 504 38.18 21.61 10.58
C LYS A 504 39.30 21.48 9.56
N ALA A 505 39.21 22.18 8.41
CA ALA A 505 40.27 22.17 7.43
C ALA A 505 41.49 22.89 8.01
N PRO A 506 42.69 22.31 7.97
CA PRO A 506 43.90 23.04 8.34
C PRO A 506 43.98 24.30 7.49
N ASN A 507 44.37 25.42 8.11
CA ASN A 507 44.61 26.70 7.43
C ASN A 507 45.63 26.48 6.31
N VAL A 508 45.17 26.17 5.11
CA VAL A 508 46.02 26.18 3.93
C VAL A 508 46.29 27.65 3.68
N LYS A 509 47.47 28.12 4.12
CA LYS A 509 48.00 29.43 3.74
C LYS A 509 47.84 29.55 2.23
N ALA A 510 47.12 30.57 1.80
CA ALA A 510 47.02 30.93 0.39
C ALA A 510 48.45 30.95 -0.19
N PRO A 511 48.73 30.29 -1.32
CA PRO A 511 50.02 30.43 -1.95
C PRO A 511 50.19 31.91 -2.33
N ASN A 512 51.15 32.57 -1.69
CA ASN A 512 51.65 33.88 -2.10
C ASN A 512 52.28 33.72 -3.48
N ALA A 513 51.49 33.93 -4.53
CA ALA A 513 52.00 34.15 -5.88
C ALA A 513 51.23 35.33 -6.48
N PRO A 514 51.91 36.40 -6.94
CA PRO A 514 51.24 37.55 -7.51
C PRO A 514 50.54 37.15 -8.81
N ALA A 515 49.34 37.70 -9.01
CA ALA A 515 48.55 37.54 -10.21
C ALA A 515 49.37 37.97 -11.45
N LYS A 516 49.66 37.03 -12.35
CA LYS A 516 49.95 37.36 -13.74
C LYS A 516 48.62 37.41 -14.48
N GLY A 517 48.38 38.54 -15.13
CA GLY A 517 47.15 38.87 -15.84
C GLY A 517 46.76 37.83 -16.88
N VAL A 518 45.46 37.58 -16.96
CA VAL A 518 44.83 36.94 -18.09
C VAL A 518 43.89 38.00 -18.67
N GLU A 519 44.44 38.79 -19.58
CA GLU A 519 43.66 39.51 -20.57
C GLU A 519 43.05 38.49 -21.55
N ASP A 520 41.79 38.74 -21.90
CA ASP A 520 41.12 38.39 -23.14
C ASP A 520 41.14 36.92 -23.63
N ALA A 521 40.09 36.18 -23.27
CA ALA A 521 39.61 35.07 -24.09
C ALA A 521 38.09 35.19 -24.31
N LYS A 522 37.72 35.59 -25.53
CA LYS A 522 36.34 35.56 -26.07
C LYS A 522 35.74 34.15 -26.05
N PRO A 523 34.40 34.02 -26.05
CA PRO A 523 33.73 32.73 -25.93
C PRO A 523 33.71 31.99 -27.27
N SER A 524 34.34 30.82 -27.35
CA SER A 524 34.09 29.86 -28.42
C SER A 524 32.99 28.89 -27.98
N GLY A 525 31.91 28.86 -28.75
CA GLY A 525 30.79 27.93 -28.56
C GLY A 525 31.21 26.46 -28.71
N GLY A 526 30.47 25.59 -28.04
CA GLY A 526 30.66 24.15 -28.10
C GLY A 526 29.76 23.48 -27.06
N THR A 527 28.57 23.09 -27.50
CA THR A 527 27.78 22.02 -26.87
C THR A 527 28.63 20.75 -26.83
N ASP A 528 28.58 20.02 -25.71
CA ASP A 528 28.76 18.56 -25.55
C ASP A 528 29.15 18.33 -24.07
N GLY A 529 28.27 17.83 -23.20
CA GLY A 529 27.98 16.40 -23.10
C GLY A 529 28.69 15.84 -21.87
N PHE A 530 28.11 15.99 -20.67
CA PHE A 530 28.65 15.37 -19.45
C PHE A 530 28.22 13.89 -19.36
N PRO A 531 29.15 12.95 -19.08
CA PRO A 531 28.88 11.52 -19.06
C PRO A 531 28.15 11.11 -17.77
N PHE A 532 27.31 10.08 -17.94
CA PHE A 532 26.26 9.58 -17.05
C PHE A 532 26.73 8.82 -15.82
#